data_AF-A0A6G0NGN4-F1
#
_entry.id   AF-A0A6G0NGN4-F1
#
_cell.length_a   1.000
_cell.length_b   1.000
_cell.length_c   1.000
_cell.angle_alpha   90.00
_cell.angle_beta   90.00
_cell.angle_gamma   90.00
#
_symmetry.space_group_name_H-M   'P 1'
#
loop_
_entity.id
_entity.type
_entity.pdbx_description
1 polymer ?
#
loop_
_entity_poly.entity_id
_entity_poly.type
_entity_poly.pdbx_seq_one_letter_code
_entity_poly.pdbx_strand_id
1 'polypeptide(L)'
;MDCTPHYVRCIKSNDQKQPNKMDDRRVIHQIKYLGLLENVKVRRAGYAYRGDYGRFVDRFRLLSKETYPEFRGSDKKGTQAVLRAAVKSLPQLENEVQLGKTMVFIQTPETFFELEKLREKKLGSFVMRIQKAWKKYYGRRHLLQLSHDITKLYASNNKQRQRVSIYRPFDGDYLRDNTIREAVMGIIQHYGDSEKIVFMDEIQKACPIAGVSPDGSPIVLAGRILSITDQFLYLMEKRTWQSVVDPKSTWVPPLVYLRRRLRLTAIEEITMSTMADPYFVLKVHQEPLLAEPNKSNWADNKSTMVCMATGKKFGLFNRRHHCRYTGKIYCNDVCKQLEVVPDLGFYTPSRVYDKVIGLMSTEMPEDQLLLSEKKTEIAVTLVDAIRSLSSVATPINFSDSIRLRRAASVGLSKTPPQQIQFVSSGHDRITGDSNSVQIHVGPGVPDEYIRKRRKREKARRKKLERQREEELALRAQRQEQRGREREAERLRRVAEKKAKKQSEKEARKHALTSKKSAKASMESARKFGETVQSSSTNGGIGGANSELAAILARRRGA
;
A
#
# COMPACT_ATOMS: atom_id res chain seq x y z
N MET A 1 -48.50 -33.50 -0.04
CA MET A 1 -47.56 -32.55 0.58
C MET A 1 -46.21 -33.25 0.61
N ASP A 2 -45.26 -32.81 -0.22
CA ASP A 2 -43.95 -33.44 -0.27
C ASP A 2 -43.05 -32.85 0.82
N CYS A 3 -42.63 -33.66 1.78
CA CYS A 3 -41.69 -33.27 2.83
C CYS A 3 -40.24 -33.39 2.35
N THR A 4 -39.44 -32.33 2.52
CA THR A 4 -37.98 -32.37 2.33
C THR A 4 -37.28 -32.82 3.62
N PRO A 5 -36.67 -34.01 3.67
CA PRO A 5 -36.09 -34.53 4.90
C PRO A 5 -34.77 -33.83 5.24
N HIS A 6 -34.65 -33.39 6.50
CA HIS A 6 -33.41 -32.90 7.10
C HIS A 6 -32.90 -33.92 8.12
N TYR A 7 -31.61 -34.25 8.07
CA TYR A 7 -31.00 -35.25 8.95
C TYR A 7 -30.05 -34.58 9.94
N VAL A 8 -30.35 -34.70 11.24
CA VAL A 8 -29.45 -34.33 12.33
C VAL A 8 -28.89 -35.62 12.94
N ARG A 9 -27.56 -35.68 13.12
CA ARG A 9 -26.86 -36.83 13.72
C ARG A 9 -26.23 -36.39 15.04
N CYS A 10 -26.77 -36.88 16.15
CA CYS A 10 -26.25 -36.59 17.48
C CYS A 10 -25.07 -37.52 17.80
N ILE A 11 -23.98 -36.96 18.32
CA ILE A 11 -22.82 -37.73 18.82
C ILE A 11 -22.66 -37.41 20.30
N LYS A 12 -22.67 -38.45 21.14
CA LYS A 12 -22.35 -38.34 22.55
C LYS A 12 -20.84 -38.23 22.72
N SER A 13 -20.35 -37.11 23.27
CA SER A 13 -18.91 -36.84 23.43
C SER A 13 -18.24 -37.74 24.46
N ASN A 14 -18.92 -38.05 25.57
CA ASN A 14 -18.47 -39.00 26.59
C ASN A 14 -19.67 -39.54 27.39
N ASP A 15 -19.51 -40.70 28.03
CA ASP A 15 -20.61 -41.30 28.80
C ASP A 15 -20.87 -40.64 30.16
N GLN A 16 -19.88 -39.90 30.67
CA GLN A 16 -19.89 -39.22 31.97
C GLN A 16 -20.61 -37.86 31.93
N LYS A 17 -21.15 -37.44 30.78
CA LYS A 17 -21.83 -36.15 30.56
C LYS A 17 -20.97 -34.93 30.92
N GLN A 18 -19.64 -35.05 30.87
CA GLN A 18 -18.73 -33.95 31.20
C GLN A 18 -18.58 -32.98 30.02
N PRO A 19 -18.66 -31.65 30.23
CA PRO A 19 -18.35 -30.68 29.18
C PRO A 19 -16.86 -30.74 28.82
N ASN A 20 -16.52 -30.38 27.57
CA ASN A 20 -15.14 -30.33 27.06
C ASN A 20 -14.32 -31.64 27.12
N LYS A 21 -14.96 -32.78 27.39
CA LYS A 21 -14.31 -34.10 27.36
C LYS A 21 -14.81 -34.92 26.16
N MET A 22 -13.88 -35.42 25.37
CA MET A 22 -14.16 -36.28 24.22
C MET A 22 -13.50 -37.65 24.44
N ASP A 23 -14.31 -38.70 24.38
CA ASP A 23 -13.85 -40.09 24.38
C ASP A 23 -13.79 -40.59 22.93
N ASP A 24 -12.57 -40.62 22.37
CA ASP A 24 -12.34 -40.98 20.98
C ASP A 24 -12.88 -42.37 20.63
N ARG A 25 -12.75 -43.35 21.52
CA ARG A 25 -13.26 -44.72 21.26
C ARG A 25 -14.78 -44.69 21.13
N ARG A 26 -15.46 -43.96 22.03
CA ARG A 26 -16.92 -43.81 22.03
C ARG A 26 -17.41 -43.04 20.80
N VAL A 27 -16.72 -41.97 20.41
CA VAL A 27 -17.04 -41.16 19.23
C VAL A 27 -16.79 -41.96 17.94
N ILE A 28 -15.65 -42.62 17.81
CA ILE A 28 -15.32 -43.45 16.62
C ILE A 28 -16.33 -44.58 16.45
N HIS A 29 -16.73 -45.25 17.54
CA HIS A 29 -17.79 -46.26 17.49
C HIS A 29 -19.09 -45.68 16.95
N GLN A 30 -19.52 -44.49 17.43
CA GLN A 30 -20.72 -43.82 16.92
C GLN A 30 -20.59 -43.39 15.46
N ILE A 31 -19.43 -42.89 15.03
CA ILE A 31 -19.15 -42.54 13.63
C ILE A 31 -19.33 -43.75 12.72
N LYS A 32 -18.78 -44.91 13.11
CA LYS A 32 -18.93 -46.18 12.37
C LYS A 32 -20.36 -46.69 12.40
N TYR A 33 -21.00 -46.71 13.57
CA TYR A 33 -22.38 -47.20 13.75
C TYR A 33 -23.40 -46.39 12.94
N LEU A 34 -23.28 -45.06 12.94
CA LEU A 34 -24.14 -44.16 12.17
C LEU A 34 -23.78 -44.14 10.67
N GLY A 35 -22.76 -44.89 10.25
CA GLY A 35 -22.24 -44.92 8.89
C GLY A 35 -21.85 -43.53 8.38
N LEU A 36 -21.33 -42.64 9.24
CA LEU A 36 -21.06 -41.26 8.84
C LEU A 36 -20.00 -41.19 7.74
N LEU A 37 -19.00 -42.08 7.80
CA LEU A 37 -17.96 -42.14 6.78
C LEU A 37 -18.54 -42.62 5.44
N GLU A 38 -19.40 -43.63 5.45
CA GLU A 38 -20.08 -44.19 4.29
C GLU A 38 -21.05 -43.17 3.70
N ASN A 39 -21.82 -42.46 4.54
CA ASN A 39 -22.69 -41.36 4.15
C ASN A 39 -21.90 -40.23 3.47
N VAL A 40 -20.72 -39.89 4.01
CA VAL A 40 -19.81 -38.92 3.40
C VAL A 40 -19.25 -39.46 2.08
N LYS A 41 -18.82 -40.73 2.02
CA LYS A 41 -18.31 -41.38 0.81
C LYS A 41 -19.36 -41.41 -0.30
N VAL A 42 -20.62 -41.79 0.00
CA VAL A 42 -21.73 -41.78 -0.97
C VAL A 42 -22.05 -40.36 -1.44
N ARG A 43 -22.01 -39.37 -0.53
CA ARG A 43 -22.18 -37.95 -0.91
C ARG A 43 -21.03 -37.43 -1.77
N ARG A 44 -19.79 -37.88 -1.52
CA ARG A 44 -18.58 -37.55 -2.29
C ARG A 44 -18.45 -38.33 -3.61
N ALA A 45 -19.05 -39.51 -3.71
CA ALA A 45 -19.12 -40.30 -4.94
C ALA A 45 -20.09 -39.66 -5.97
N GLY A 46 -21.04 -38.84 -5.49
CA GLY A 46 -21.81 -37.92 -6.33
C GLY A 46 -21.19 -36.53 -6.37
N TYR A 47 -21.96 -35.54 -6.83
CA TYR A 47 -21.52 -34.14 -6.80
C TYR A 47 -21.52 -33.58 -5.38
N ALA A 48 -20.34 -33.17 -4.91
CA ALA A 48 -20.14 -32.53 -3.62
C ALA A 48 -20.89 -31.20 -3.49
N TYR A 49 -21.00 -30.41 -4.58
CA TYR A 49 -21.81 -29.19 -4.63
C TYR A 49 -22.91 -29.31 -5.68
N ARG A 50 -24.11 -28.84 -5.31
CA ARG A 50 -25.30 -28.75 -6.17
C ARG A 50 -26.00 -27.44 -5.84
N GLY A 51 -26.21 -26.58 -6.83
CA GLY A 51 -26.88 -25.31 -6.60
C GLY A 51 -27.61 -24.82 -7.83
N ASP A 52 -28.72 -24.11 -7.60
CA ASP A 52 -29.44 -23.42 -8.66
C ASP A 52 -28.54 -22.41 -9.36
N TYR A 53 -28.77 -22.24 -10.66
CA TYR A 53 -27.96 -21.32 -11.46
C TYR A 53 -27.98 -19.89 -10.91
N GLY A 54 -29.15 -19.37 -10.50
CA GLY A 54 -29.25 -18.00 -9.95
C GLY A 54 -28.39 -17.83 -8.70
N ARG A 55 -28.53 -18.75 -7.73
CA ARG A 55 -27.72 -18.73 -6.49
C ARG A 55 -26.22 -18.86 -6.76
N PHE A 56 -25.84 -19.70 -7.72
CA PHE A 56 -24.45 -19.85 -8.12
C PHE A 56 -23.90 -18.56 -8.76
N VAL A 57 -24.67 -17.94 -9.65
CA VAL A 57 -24.29 -16.66 -10.28
C VAL A 57 -24.18 -15.57 -9.22
N ASP A 58 -25.15 -15.39 -8.33
CA ASP A 58 -25.09 -14.36 -7.29
C ASP A 58 -23.85 -14.49 -6.41
N ARG A 59 -23.48 -15.74 -6.08
CA ARG A 59 -22.32 -16.04 -5.26
C ARG A 59 -21.00 -15.79 -5.99
N PHE A 60 -20.88 -16.25 -7.24
CA PHE A 60 -19.61 -16.29 -7.99
C PHE A 60 -19.51 -15.28 -9.14
N ARG A 61 -20.50 -14.38 -9.33
CA ARG A 61 -20.51 -13.36 -10.42
C ARG A 61 -19.27 -12.48 -10.47
N LEU A 62 -18.60 -12.28 -9.33
CA LEU A 62 -17.38 -11.49 -9.19
C LEU A 62 -16.19 -12.09 -9.97
N LEU A 63 -16.23 -13.39 -10.26
CA LEU A 63 -15.16 -14.09 -10.99
C LEU A 63 -15.12 -13.74 -12.48
N SER A 64 -16.26 -13.37 -13.07
CA SER A 64 -16.36 -13.07 -14.50
C SER A 64 -16.72 -11.60 -14.77
N LYS A 65 -15.99 -11.00 -15.72
CA LYS A 65 -16.28 -9.65 -16.22
C LYS A 65 -17.58 -9.59 -17.04
N GLU A 66 -18.08 -10.73 -17.52
CA GLU A 66 -19.34 -10.80 -18.25
C GLU A 66 -20.55 -10.76 -17.31
N THR A 67 -20.39 -11.23 -16.07
CA THR A 67 -21.48 -11.29 -15.08
C THR A 67 -21.46 -10.16 -14.05
N TYR A 68 -20.31 -9.53 -13.85
CA TYR A 68 -20.17 -8.37 -12.96
C TYR A 68 -20.19 -7.05 -13.75
N PRO A 69 -20.86 -5.98 -13.28
CA PRO A 69 -21.60 -5.85 -12.01
C PRO A 69 -23.04 -6.37 -12.06
N GLU A 70 -23.63 -6.42 -13.26
CA GLU A 70 -24.98 -6.88 -13.50
C GLU A 70 -24.97 -7.83 -14.70
N PHE A 71 -25.73 -8.92 -14.63
CA PHE A 71 -25.85 -9.90 -15.70
C PHE A 71 -27.28 -9.89 -16.25
N ARG A 72 -27.44 -9.61 -17.55
CA ARG A 72 -28.76 -9.47 -18.21
C ARG A 72 -29.12 -10.66 -19.11
N GLY A 73 -28.71 -11.87 -18.72
CA GLY A 73 -28.99 -13.10 -19.46
C GLY A 73 -29.66 -14.16 -18.59
N SER A 74 -29.88 -15.36 -19.14
CA SER A 74 -30.40 -16.47 -18.34
C SER A 74 -29.33 -16.98 -17.36
N ASP A 75 -29.74 -17.34 -16.14
CA ASP A 75 -28.84 -17.80 -15.08
C ASP A 75 -27.89 -18.92 -15.50
N LYS A 76 -28.36 -19.82 -16.38
CA LYS A 76 -27.52 -20.88 -16.95
C LYS A 76 -26.36 -20.31 -17.78
N LYS A 77 -26.60 -19.27 -18.59
CA LYS A 77 -25.54 -18.57 -19.34
C LYS A 77 -24.61 -17.80 -18.39
N GLY A 78 -25.16 -17.21 -17.33
CA GLY A 78 -24.37 -16.54 -16.28
C GLY A 78 -23.42 -17.52 -15.61
N THR A 79 -23.93 -18.70 -15.25
CA THR A 79 -23.14 -19.79 -14.67
C THR A 79 -22.04 -20.23 -15.62
N GLN A 80 -22.34 -20.44 -16.90
CA GLN A 80 -21.32 -20.74 -17.92
C GLN A 80 -20.26 -19.65 -18.04
N ALA A 81 -20.63 -18.37 -17.94
CA ALA A 81 -19.68 -17.26 -17.99
C ALA A 81 -18.77 -17.21 -16.76
N VAL A 82 -19.31 -17.50 -15.57
CA VAL A 82 -18.53 -17.64 -14.33
C VAL A 82 -17.55 -18.80 -14.44
N LEU A 83 -18.03 -19.97 -14.84
CA LEU A 83 -17.20 -21.18 -14.99
C LEU A 83 -16.08 -20.97 -16.01
N ARG A 84 -16.38 -20.40 -17.19
CA ARG A 84 -15.36 -20.06 -18.20
C ARG A 84 -14.29 -19.11 -17.67
N ALA A 85 -14.65 -18.18 -16.79
CA ALA A 85 -13.67 -17.29 -16.18
C ALA A 85 -12.84 -18.00 -15.10
N ALA A 86 -13.48 -18.85 -14.30
CA ALA A 86 -12.85 -19.62 -13.23
C ALA A 86 -11.87 -20.69 -13.76
N VAL A 87 -12.21 -21.38 -14.85
CA VAL A 87 -11.36 -22.41 -15.49
C VAL A 87 -9.97 -21.88 -15.87
N LYS A 88 -9.86 -20.59 -16.21
CA LYS A 88 -8.56 -19.96 -16.49
C LYS A 88 -7.60 -19.98 -15.31
N SER A 89 -8.13 -20.01 -14.09
CA SER A 89 -7.36 -20.07 -12.84
C SER A 89 -7.42 -21.43 -12.18
N LEU A 90 -8.42 -22.26 -12.52
CA LEU A 90 -8.67 -23.59 -11.98
C LEU A 90 -8.99 -24.56 -13.14
N PRO A 91 -7.98 -25.04 -13.91
CA PRO A 91 -8.22 -25.89 -15.08
C PRO A 91 -8.99 -27.18 -14.76
N GLN A 92 -8.78 -27.76 -13.58
CA GLN A 92 -9.49 -28.96 -13.12
C GLN A 92 -11.01 -28.80 -13.02
N LEU A 93 -11.49 -27.55 -12.88
CA LEU A 93 -12.92 -27.24 -12.81
C LEU A 93 -13.66 -27.63 -14.11
N GLU A 94 -12.97 -27.66 -15.25
CA GLU A 94 -13.59 -28.02 -16.53
C GLU A 94 -14.07 -29.47 -16.57
N ASN A 95 -13.31 -30.38 -15.96
CA ASN A 95 -13.61 -31.82 -15.95
C ASN A 95 -14.57 -32.21 -14.82
N GLU A 96 -14.63 -31.42 -13.75
CA GLU A 96 -15.39 -31.74 -12.54
C GLU A 96 -16.76 -31.06 -12.47
N VAL A 97 -17.07 -30.19 -13.43
CA VAL A 97 -18.34 -29.45 -13.49
C VAL A 97 -19.30 -30.07 -14.50
N GLN A 98 -20.56 -30.23 -14.08
CA GLN A 98 -21.65 -30.58 -14.97
C GLN A 98 -22.83 -29.61 -14.83
N LEU A 99 -23.48 -29.32 -15.95
CA LEU A 99 -24.63 -28.42 -16.04
C LEU A 99 -25.91 -29.22 -16.28
N GLY A 100 -26.79 -29.28 -15.28
CA GLY A 100 -28.09 -29.94 -15.41
C GLY A 100 -29.16 -29.10 -16.13
N LYS A 101 -30.43 -29.39 -15.85
CA LYS A 101 -31.57 -28.61 -16.36
C LYS A 101 -31.68 -27.25 -15.65
N THR A 102 -31.63 -27.26 -14.32
CA THR A 102 -31.83 -26.07 -13.46
C THR A 102 -30.64 -25.75 -12.54
N MET A 103 -29.71 -26.71 -12.37
CA MET A 103 -28.63 -26.62 -11.39
C MET A 103 -27.25 -26.86 -11.99
N VAL A 104 -26.22 -26.35 -11.33
CA VAL A 104 -24.81 -26.68 -11.54
C VAL A 104 -24.33 -27.66 -10.49
N PHE A 105 -23.46 -28.57 -10.93
CA PHE A 105 -22.94 -29.67 -10.15
C PHE A 105 -21.41 -29.64 -10.19
N ILE A 106 -20.75 -29.72 -9.03
CA ILE A 106 -19.28 -29.83 -8.92
C ILE A 106 -18.96 -31.13 -8.18
N GLN A 107 -18.05 -31.92 -8.75
CA GLN A 107 -17.77 -33.28 -8.30
C GLN A 107 -17.06 -33.32 -6.96
N THR A 108 -15.86 -32.73 -6.85
CA THR A 108 -15.05 -32.82 -5.64
C THR A 108 -15.25 -31.61 -4.71
N PRO A 109 -15.19 -31.81 -3.37
CA PRO A 109 -15.23 -30.70 -2.44
C PRO A 109 -14.00 -29.80 -2.57
N GLU A 110 -12.83 -30.36 -2.91
CA GLU A 110 -11.59 -29.61 -3.10
C GLU A 110 -11.74 -28.54 -4.19
N THR A 111 -12.27 -28.91 -5.35
CA THR A 111 -12.50 -27.96 -6.46
C THR A 111 -13.51 -26.88 -6.11
N PHE A 112 -14.55 -27.21 -5.33
CA PHE A 112 -15.49 -26.20 -4.84
C PHE A 112 -14.82 -25.23 -3.85
N PHE A 113 -14.00 -25.73 -2.92
CA PHE A 113 -13.26 -24.87 -1.99
C PHE A 113 -12.24 -24.00 -2.71
N GLU A 114 -11.56 -24.50 -3.73
CA GLU A 114 -10.67 -23.69 -4.56
C GLU A 114 -11.43 -22.59 -5.32
N LEU A 115 -12.66 -22.87 -5.79
CA LEU A 115 -13.53 -21.85 -6.38
C LEU A 115 -13.92 -20.77 -5.37
N GLU A 116 -14.17 -21.12 -4.11
CA GLU A 116 -14.39 -20.16 -3.01
C GLU A 116 -13.15 -19.31 -2.71
N LYS A 117 -11.97 -19.93 -2.63
CA LYS A 117 -10.70 -19.19 -2.45
C LYS A 117 -10.46 -18.21 -3.60
N LEU A 118 -10.78 -18.62 -4.84
CA LEU A 118 -10.67 -17.75 -6.01
C LEU A 118 -11.61 -16.53 -5.87
N ARG A 119 -12.85 -16.75 -5.39
CA ARG A 119 -13.81 -15.69 -5.12
C ARG A 119 -13.31 -14.74 -4.04
N GLU A 120 -12.79 -15.26 -2.93
CA GLU A 120 -12.24 -14.46 -1.83
C GLU A 120 -11.06 -13.60 -2.29
N LYS A 121 -10.11 -14.19 -3.03
CA LYS A 121 -9.01 -13.45 -3.67
C LYS A 121 -9.52 -12.34 -4.57
N LYS A 122 -10.60 -12.62 -5.33
CA LYS A 122 -11.17 -11.62 -6.23
C LYS A 122 -11.88 -10.50 -5.47
N LEU A 123 -12.59 -10.81 -4.41
CA LEU A 123 -13.19 -9.83 -3.49
C LEU A 123 -12.12 -8.93 -2.87
N GLY A 124 -11.00 -9.49 -2.42
CA GLY A 124 -9.86 -8.72 -1.93
C GLY A 124 -9.36 -7.69 -2.94
N SER A 125 -9.33 -8.02 -4.23
CA SER A 125 -8.95 -7.05 -5.27
C SER A 125 -9.92 -5.87 -5.41
N PHE A 126 -11.22 -6.08 -5.18
CA PHE A 126 -12.22 -5.01 -5.16
C PHE A 126 -12.09 -4.14 -3.92
N VAL A 127 -11.89 -4.75 -2.74
CA VAL A 127 -11.63 -4.03 -1.49
C VAL A 127 -10.40 -3.13 -1.64
N MET A 128 -9.31 -3.65 -2.21
CA MET A 128 -8.11 -2.84 -2.49
C MET A 128 -8.39 -1.66 -3.42
N ARG A 129 -9.27 -1.84 -4.43
CA ARG A 129 -9.66 -0.75 -5.33
C ARG A 129 -10.46 0.33 -4.59
N ILE A 130 -11.39 -0.05 -3.73
CA ILE A 130 -12.18 0.86 -2.90
C ILE A 130 -11.26 1.61 -1.93
N GLN A 131 -10.38 0.89 -1.21
CA GLN A 131 -9.41 1.48 -0.29
C GLN A 131 -8.48 2.48 -1.00
N LYS A 132 -7.96 2.14 -2.19
CA LYS A 132 -7.14 3.07 -2.99
C LYS A 132 -7.92 4.31 -3.40
N ALA A 133 -9.18 4.17 -3.83
CA ALA A 133 -10.04 5.28 -4.19
C ALA A 133 -10.34 6.18 -2.98
N TRP A 134 -10.66 5.60 -1.83
CA TRP A 134 -10.90 6.31 -0.58
C TRP A 134 -9.66 7.05 -0.09
N LYS A 135 -8.50 6.38 0.00
CA LYS A 135 -7.23 7.00 0.42
C LYS A 135 -6.87 8.18 -0.49
N LYS A 136 -7.04 8.04 -1.81
CA LYS A 136 -6.82 9.14 -2.78
C LYS A 136 -7.79 10.29 -2.56
N TYR A 137 -9.07 9.99 -2.36
CA TYR A 137 -10.10 11.00 -2.11
C TYR A 137 -9.84 11.76 -0.81
N TYR A 138 -9.66 11.03 0.29
CA TYR A 138 -9.39 11.57 1.62
C TYR A 138 -8.11 12.42 1.62
N GLY A 139 -7.00 11.88 1.12
CA GLY A 139 -5.73 12.62 1.01
C GLY A 139 -5.87 13.89 0.18
N ARG A 140 -6.61 13.85 -0.94
CA ARG A 140 -6.86 15.05 -1.75
C ARG A 140 -7.71 16.09 -1.02
N ARG A 141 -8.75 15.69 -0.28
CA ARG A 141 -9.56 16.65 0.51
C ARG A 141 -8.73 17.30 1.61
N HIS A 142 -7.95 16.49 2.32
CA HIS A 142 -7.05 16.97 3.36
C HIS A 142 -6.02 17.96 2.80
N LEU A 143 -5.38 17.64 1.68
CA LEU A 143 -4.44 18.56 1.02
C LEU A 143 -5.08 19.89 0.59
N LEU A 144 -6.32 19.84 0.09
CA LEU A 144 -7.07 21.05 -0.28
C LEU A 144 -7.42 21.89 0.95
N GLN A 145 -7.72 21.26 2.08
CA GLN A 145 -7.94 21.94 3.35
C GLN A 145 -6.67 22.65 3.83
N LEU A 146 -5.53 21.95 3.85
CA LEU A 146 -4.24 22.56 4.22
C LEU A 146 -3.87 23.70 3.25
N SER A 147 -4.09 23.54 1.95
CA SER A 147 -3.88 24.60 0.95
C SER A 147 -4.78 25.83 1.18
N HIS A 148 -6.01 25.61 1.61
CA HIS A 148 -6.95 26.67 1.96
C HIS A 148 -6.49 27.41 3.23
N ASP A 149 -6.05 26.69 4.25
CA ASP A 149 -5.54 27.28 5.49
C ASP A 149 -4.24 28.07 5.26
N ILE A 150 -3.33 27.58 4.41
CA ILE A 150 -2.18 28.35 3.93
C ILE A 150 -2.65 29.65 3.25
N THR A 151 -3.69 29.58 2.42
CA THR A 151 -4.23 30.76 1.73
C THR A 151 -4.79 31.79 2.71
N LYS A 152 -5.44 31.35 3.80
CA LYS A 152 -5.90 32.23 4.88
C LYS A 152 -4.74 32.99 5.51
N LEU A 153 -3.63 32.32 5.83
CA LEU A 153 -2.46 32.99 6.42
C LEU A 153 -1.99 34.21 5.63
N TYR A 154 -2.00 34.12 4.30
CA TYR A 154 -1.59 35.23 3.42
C TYR A 154 -2.69 36.27 3.20
N ALA A 155 -3.97 35.94 3.41
CA ALA A 155 -5.08 36.83 3.13
C ALA A 155 -5.56 37.60 4.37
N SER A 156 -5.59 36.96 5.54
CA SER A 156 -6.09 37.55 6.78
C SER A 156 -5.00 38.19 7.63
N ASN A 157 -3.75 37.73 7.54
CA ASN A 157 -2.69 38.09 8.48
C ASN A 157 -1.57 38.93 7.85
N ASN A 158 -1.83 39.54 6.69
CA ASN A 158 -0.89 40.42 5.95
C ASN A 158 0.50 39.83 5.68
N LYS A 159 0.66 38.50 5.73
CA LYS A 159 1.93 37.84 5.42
C LYS A 159 2.27 38.06 3.94
N GLN A 160 3.46 38.57 3.67
CA GLN A 160 3.96 38.68 2.30
C GLN A 160 4.45 37.31 1.78
N ARG A 161 4.29 37.11 0.47
CA ARG A 161 4.68 35.85 -0.19
C ARG A 161 6.09 35.91 -0.73
N GLN A 162 6.84 34.84 -0.46
CA GLN A 162 8.05 34.50 -1.20
C GLN A 162 7.69 34.07 -2.62
N ARG A 163 8.48 34.47 -3.61
CA ARG A 163 8.25 34.08 -5.02
C ARG A 163 8.24 32.57 -5.21
N VAL A 164 9.12 31.86 -4.51
CA VAL A 164 9.25 30.40 -4.56
C VAL A 164 8.07 29.64 -3.94
N SER A 165 7.21 30.31 -3.17
CA SER A 165 6.01 29.72 -2.55
C SER A 165 4.79 29.73 -3.48
N ILE A 166 4.83 30.52 -4.56
CA ILE A 166 3.69 30.73 -5.44
C ILE A 166 3.49 29.49 -6.33
N TYR A 167 2.34 28.83 -6.20
CA TYR A 167 1.99 27.59 -6.93
C TYR A 167 2.89 26.38 -6.67
N ARG A 168 3.62 26.37 -5.56
CA ARG A 168 4.31 25.15 -5.11
C ARG A 168 3.26 24.04 -4.89
N PRO A 169 3.40 22.88 -5.55
CA PRO A 169 2.60 21.71 -5.20
C PRO A 169 2.93 21.30 -3.78
N PHE A 170 1.89 21.08 -2.96
CA PHE A 170 2.10 20.59 -1.62
C PHE A 170 2.21 19.06 -1.66
N ASP A 171 3.43 18.54 -1.44
CA ASP A 171 3.74 17.11 -1.53
C ASP A 171 3.83 16.44 -0.14
N GLY A 172 4.13 17.21 0.91
CA GLY A 172 4.33 16.74 2.28
C GLY A 172 5.72 16.10 2.50
N ASP A 173 6.08 15.13 1.67
CA ASP A 173 7.41 14.51 1.67
C ASP A 173 8.26 15.09 0.53
N TYR A 174 9.17 15.99 0.88
CA TYR A 174 10.06 16.69 -0.04
C TYR A 174 11.44 16.04 -0.14
N LEU A 175 11.79 15.15 0.79
CA LEU A 175 13.08 14.50 0.82
C LEU A 175 13.08 13.29 -0.13
N ARG A 176 13.81 13.34 -1.24
CA ARG A 176 13.82 12.23 -2.22
C ARG A 176 14.91 11.18 -1.99
N ASP A 177 15.76 11.37 -0.99
CA ASP A 177 16.86 10.45 -0.68
C ASP A 177 16.35 9.25 0.15
N ASN A 178 16.35 8.07 -0.46
CA ASN A 178 15.93 6.83 0.20
C ASN A 178 16.87 6.41 1.34
N THR A 179 18.17 6.69 1.24
CA THR A 179 19.14 6.30 2.27
C THR A 179 18.91 7.10 3.55
N ILE A 180 18.64 8.40 3.42
CA ILE A 180 18.28 9.26 4.54
C ILE A 180 16.92 8.84 5.10
N ARG A 181 15.93 8.55 4.24
CA ARG A 181 14.62 8.08 4.68
C ARG A 181 14.72 6.79 5.51
N GLU A 182 15.49 5.80 5.07
CA GLU A 182 15.71 4.56 5.82
C GLU A 182 16.34 4.84 7.19
N ALA A 183 17.33 5.74 7.25
CA ALA A 183 17.95 6.15 8.51
C ALA A 183 16.95 6.85 9.46
N VAL A 184 16.09 7.74 8.93
CA VAL A 184 15.03 8.39 9.72
C VAL A 184 14.03 7.37 10.25
N MET A 185 13.58 6.44 9.40
CA MET A 185 12.66 5.37 9.82
C MET A 185 13.28 4.48 10.89
N GLY A 186 14.59 4.18 10.81
CA GLY A 186 15.30 3.45 11.85
C GLY A 186 15.28 4.16 13.21
N ILE A 187 15.37 5.50 13.23
CA ILE A 187 15.22 6.30 14.46
C ILE A 187 13.78 6.24 14.97
N ILE A 188 12.77 6.41 14.12
CA ILE A 188 11.35 6.36 14.51
C ILE A 188 11.01 4.98 15.10
N GLN A 189 11.46 3.91 14.44
CA GLN A 189 11.26 2.53 14.87
C GLN A 189 11.96 2.23 16.21
N HIS A 190 13.14 2.81 16.45
CA HIS A 190 13.85 2.68 17.72
C HIS A 190 13.02 3.18 18.92
N TYR A 191 12.20 4.20 18.74
CA TYR A 191 11.27 4.68 19.77
C TYR A 191 9.93 3.93 19.80
N GLY A 192 9.63 3.12 18.77
CA GLY A 192 8.31 2.48 18.61
C GLY A 192 7.19 3.48 18.27
N ASP A 193 7.55 4.62 17.67
CA ASP A 193 6.60 5.67 17.29
C ASP A 193 5.88 5.34 15.96
N SER A 194 4.82 6.09 15.67
CA SER A 194 4.07 5.95 14.41
C SER A 194 4.96 6.19 13.18
N GLU A 195 4.97 5.24 12.27
CA GLU A 195 5.65 5.30 10.97
C GLU A 195 4.97 6.27 9.97
N LYS A 196 3.86 6.88 10.37
CA LYS A 196 3.11 7.81 9.50
C LYS A 196 3.79 9.18 9.46
N ILE A 197 4.67 9.36 8.48
CA ILE A 197 5.26 10.67 8.16
C ILE A 197 4.21 11.55 7.47
N VAL A 198 3.94 12.71 8.05
CA VAL A 198 3.04 13.74 7.52
C VAL A 198 3.82 14.78 6.72
N PHE A 199 5.01 15.15 7.19
CA PHE A 199 5.90 16.06 6.50
C PHE A 199 7.36 15.66 6.69
N MET A 200 8.16 15.81 5.64
CA MET A 200 9.61 15.57 5.70
C MET A 200 10.34 16.48 4.71
N ASP A 201 11.38 17.17 5.17
CA ASP A 201 12.20 18.06 4.35
C ASP A 201 13.58 18.32 4.98
N GLU A 202 14.51 18.79 4.15
CA GLU A 202 15.74 19.42 4.64
C GLU A 202 15.48 20.91 4.91
N ILE A 203 15.83 21.34 6.12
CA ILE A 203 15.68 22.71 6.60
C ILE A 203 17.00 23.20 7.18
N GLN A 204 17.07 24.49 7.52
CA GLN A 204 18.23 25.05 8.22
C GLN A 204 17.82 25.51 9.62
N LYS A 205 18.66 25.25 10.61
CA LYS A 205 18.54 25.81 11.97
C LYS A 205 19.51 26.98 12.09
N ALA A 206 19.01 28.15 12.42
CA ALA A 206 19.84 29.31 12.73
C ALA A 206 20.45 29.14 14.13
N CYS A 207 21.78 29.12 14.19
CA CYS A 207 22.56 28.94 15.40
C CYS A 207 23.45 30.18 15.60
N PRO A 208 23.30 30.92 16.71
CA PRO A 208 24.16 32.07 16.99
C PRO A 208 25.63 31.65 17.19
N ILE A 209 26.56 32.54 16.86
CA ILE A 209 27.99 32.34 17.03
C ILE A 209 28.52 33.41 17.98
N ALA A 210 29.53 33.08 18.77
CA ALA A 210 30.22 34.05 19.62
C ALA A 210 31.10 35.06 18.84
N GLY A 211 31.29 34.86 17.54
CA GLY A 211 32.04 35.74 16.64
C GLY A 211 31.27 36.02 15.36
N VAL A 212 31.95 36.55 14.36
CA VAL A 212 31.36 36.84 13.05
C VAL A 212 31.66 35.67 12.11
N SER A 213 30.65 35.18 11.40
CA SER A 213 30.85 34.17 10.36
C SER A 213 31.72 34.74 9.22
N PRO A 214 32.28 33.89 8.32
CA PRO A 214 33.07 34.36 7.18
C PRO A 214 32.32 35.38 6.29
N ASP A 215 30.99 35.29 6.26
CA ASP A 215 30.06 36.16 5.53
C ASP A 215 29.61 37.41 6.30
N GLY A 216 30.14 37.66 7.51
CA GLY A 216 29.79 38.86 8.27
C GLY A 216 28.51 38.72 9.12
N SER A 217 27.90 37.53 9.18
CA SER A 217 26.62 37.31 9.84
C SER A 217 26.79 36.83 11.30
N PRO A 218 25.86 37.22 12.20
CA PRO A 218 25.88 36.80 13.61
C PRO A 218 25.32 35.37 13.83
N ILE A 219 24.93 34.67 12.75
CA ILE A 219 24.24 33.37 12.78
C ILE A 219 24.88 32.43 11.77
N VAL A 220 25.21 31.20 12.19
CA VAL A 220 25.50 30.09 11.28
C VAL A 220 24.25 29.26 11.02
N LEU A 221 24.04 28.90 9.76
CA LEU A 221 22.95 28.04 9.35
C LEU A 221 23.41 26.58 9.36
N ALA A 222 22.86 25.79 10.27
CA ALA A 222 23.15 24.36 10.37
C ALA A 222 22.07 23.54 9.64
N GLY A 223 22.47 22.66 8.72
CA GLY A 223 21.55 21.77 8.02
C GLY A 223 20.84 20.80 8.97
N ARG A 224 19.53 20.65 8.84
CA ARG A 224 18.71 19.72 9.61
C ARG A 224 17.73 18.99 8.70
N ILE A 225 17.41 17.75 9.05
CA ILE A 225 16.30 17.02 8.49
C ILE A 225 15.15 17.16 9.48
N LEU A 226 14.05 17.76 9.03
CA LEU A 226 12.81 17.89 9.80
C LEU A 226 11.86 16.79 9.35
N SER A 227 11.44 15.94 10.28
CA SER A 227 10.37 14.98 10.05
C SER A 227 9.25 15.20 11.06
N ILE A 228 8.02 15.22 10.58
CA ILE A 228 6.81 15.38 11.38
C ILE A 228 5.96 14.12 11.17
N THR A 229 5.70 13.41 12.27
CA THR A 229 4.75 12.30 12.30
C THR A 229 3.38 12.80 12.79
N ASP A 230 2.46 11.89 13.08
CA ASP A 230 1.19 12.23 13.72
C ASP A 230 1.32 12.61 15.20
N GLN A 231 2.43 12.29 15.88
CA GLN A 231 2.64 12.49 17.32
C GLN A 231 3.89 13.28 17.69
N PHE A 232 4.95 13.20 16.87
CA PHE A 232 6.26 13.75 17.19
C PHE A 232 6.83 14.58 16.03
N LEU A 233 7.70 15.51 16.40
CA LEU A 233 8.59 16.25 15.51
C LEU A 233 10.03 15.79 15.79
N TYR A 234 10.75 15.41 14.75
CA TYR A 234 12.16 15.00 14.81
C TYR A 234 13.01 16.04 14.09
N LEU A 235 13.98 16.59 14.81
CA LEU A 235 15.08 17.36 14.26
C LEU A 235 16.32 16.48 14.26
N MET A 236 16.86 16.26 13.07
CA MET A 236 17.97 15.37 12.84
C MET A 236 19.06 16.09 12.05
N GLU A 237 20.29 15.58 12.11
CA GLU A 237 21.43 16.14 11.40
C GLU A 237 22.12 15.05 10.59
N LYS A 238 22.45 15.36 9.33
CA LYS A 238 23.21 14.47 8.47
C LYS A 238 24.66 14.44 8.95
N ARG A 239 25.21 13.24 9.05
CA ARG A 239 26.62 13.03 9.37
C ARG A 239 27.50 13.53 8.21
N THR A 240 28.46 14.40 8.50
CA THR A 240 29.33 15.02 7.49
C THR A 240 30.72 14.37 7.37
N TRP A 241 31.15 13.55 8.35
CA TRP A 241 32.44 12.86 8.31
C TRP A 241 32.28 11.33 8.28
N GLN A 242 33.05 10.65 7.42
CA GLN A 242 33.27 9.21 7.55
C GLN A 242 34.26 9.00 8.70
N SER A 243 33.87 8.22 9.71
CA SER A 243 34.79 7.86 10.79
C SER A 243 35.85 6.97 10.17
N VAL A 244 37.10 7.17 10.56
CA VAL A 244 38.06 6.07 10.59
C VAL A 244 37.45 5.08 11.57
N VAL A 245 36.73 4.09 11.06
CA VAL A 245 36.19 3.01 11.89
C VAL A 245 37.42 2.24 12.35
N ASP A 246 37.59 2.08 13.67
CA ASP A 246 38.57 1.14 14.22
C ASP A 246 38.42 -0.16 13.43
N PRO A 247 39.46 -0.68 12.75
CA PRO A 247 39.31 -1.84 11.87
C PRO A 247 38.80 -3.10 12.61
N LYS A 248 38.81 -3.10 13.94
CA LYS A 248 38.24 -4.15 14.80
C LYS A 248 36.78 -3.89 15.21
N SER A 249 36.23 -2.70 14.96
CA SER A 249 34.84 -2.33 15.26
C SER A 249 33.93 -2.74 14.12
N THR A 250 32.94 -3.60 14.41
CA THR A 250 31.88 -3.98 13.47
C THR A 250 30.73 -2.98 13.42
N TRP A 251 30.78 -1.90 14.20
CA TRP A 251 29.71 -0.89 14.24
C TRP A 251 29.96 0.24 13.24
N VAL A 252 28.95 0.47 12.39
CA VAL A 252 28.89 1.61 11.47
C VAL A 252 27.96 2.66 12.09
N PRO A 253 28.43 3.90 12.33
CA PRO A 253 27.57 4.94 12.88
C PRO A 253 26.47 5.33 11.90
N PRO A 254 25.27 5.72 12.38
CA PRO A 254 24.15 6.03 11.52
C PRO A 254 24.46 7.23 10.61
N LEU A 255 23.82 7.26 9.44
CA LEU A 255 23.93 8.37 8.48
C LEU A 255 23.36 9.67 9.04
N VAL A 256 22.39 9.55 9.94
CA VAL A 256 21.60 10.65 10.49
C VAL A 256 21.62 10.53 12.01
N TYR A 257 21.84 11.65 12.69
CA TYR A 257 21.85 11.73 14.15
C TYR A 257 20.61 12.49 14.62
N LEU A 258 19.85 11.90 15.52
CA LEU A 258 18.78 12.58 16.22
C LEU A 258 19.37 13.69 17.09
N ARG A 259 18.93 14.92 16.87
CA ARG A 259 19.26 16.05 17.74
C ARG A 259 18.18 16.26 18.77
N ARG A 260 16.92 16.23 18.33
CA ARG A 260 15.78 16.38 19.22
C ARG A 260 14.56 15.64 18.68
N ARG A 261 13.91 14.88 19.56
CA ARG A 261 12.54 14.37 19.38
C ARG A 261 11.60 15.15 20.29
N LEU A 262 10.62 15.85 19.73
CA LEU A 262 9.63 16.67 20.45
C LEU A 262 8.25 16.06 20.28
N ARG A 263 7.46 15.96 21.37
CA ARG A 263 6.02 15.73 21.24
C ARG A 263 5.38 16.93 20.58
N LEU A 264 4.44 16.71 19.65
CA LEU A 264 3.74 17.81 19.00
C LEU A 264 2.96 18.68 20.00
N THR A 265 2.44 18.08 21.07
CA THR A 265 1.75 18.81 22.15
C THR A 265 2.67 19.70 23.00
N ALA A 266 4.00 19.55 22.88
CA ALA A 266 4.95 20.44 23.56
C ALA A 266 5.19 21.76 22.80
N ILE A 267 4.65 21.89 21.58
CA ILE A 267 4.73 23.13 20.79
C ILE A 267 3.64 24.08 21.28
N GLU A 268 4.05 25.18 21.91
CA GLU A 268 3.13 26.18 22.48
C GLU A 268 2.58 27.09 21.39
N GLU A 269 3.44 27.58 20.50
CA GLU A 269 3.05 28.45 19.39
C GLU A 269 4.06 28.41 18.24
N ILE A 270 3.60 28.79 17.05
CA ILE A 270 4.44 28.97 15.86
C ILE A 270 4.43 30.46 15.51
N THR A 271 5.59 31.11 15.54
CA THR A 271 5.70 32.53 15.22
C THR A 271 6.39 32.73 13.88
N MET A 272 5.88 33.64 13.04
CA MET A 272 6.51 34.05 11.78
C MET A 272 6.52 35.57 11.68
N SER A 273 7.43 36.16 10.89
CA SER A 273 7.34 37.59 10.56
C SER A 273 6.14 37.86 9.64
N THR A 274 5.79 39.12 9.38
CA THR A 274 4.83 39.52 8.32
C THR A 274 5.48 39.63 6.93
N MET A 275 6.81 39.62 6.84
CA MET A 275 7.58 39.92 5.63
C MET A 275 7.74 38.71 4.68
N ALA A 276 8.41 38.87 3.54
CA ALA A 276 8.58 37.80 2.55
C ALA A 276 9.83 36.93 2.81
N ASP A 277 10.05 36.51 4.05
CA ASP A 277 11.25 35.80 4.50
C ASP A 277 11.03 34.28 4.63
N PRO A 278 12.07 33.44 4.77
CA PRO A 278 11.94 31.99 4.99
C PRO A 278 11.97 31.56 6.46
N TYR A 279 12.02 32.48 7.44
CA TYR A 279 12.18 32.17 8.85
C TYR A 279 10.84 31.86 9.53
N PHE A 280 10.88 30.94 10.49
CA PHE A 280 9.81 30.70 11.44
C PHE A 280 10.40 30.24 12.77
N VAL A 281 9.68 30.51 13.85
CA VAL A 281 10.07 30.15 15.21
C VAL A 281 9.09 29.14 15.76
N LEU A 282 9.62 28.02 16.26
CA LEU A 282 8.86 27.08 17.07
C LEU A 282 9.10 27.43 18.53
N LYS A 283 8.05 27.88 19.23
CA LYS A 283 8.12 28.06 20.68
C LYS A 283 7.72 26.77 21.36
N VAL A 284 8.61 26.28 22.22
CA VAL A 284 8.49 24.96 22.83
C VAL A 284 8.36 25.12 24.33
N HIS A 285 7.47 24.33 24.93
CA HIS A 285 7.34 24.25 26.38
C HIS A 285 8.65 23.77 27.00
N GLN A 286 9.17 24.55 27.94
CA GLN A 286 10.42 24.26 28.64
C GLN A 286 10.11 23.53 29.94
N GLU A 287 10.30 22.22 29.93
CA GLU A 287 10.22 21.43 31.15
C GLU A 287 11.38 21.80 32.10
N PRO A 288 11.13 21.84 33.42
CA PRO A 288 12.19 22.09 34.39
C PRO A 288 13.24 20.97 34.32
N LEU A 289 14.49 21.31 34.63
CA LEU A 289 15.55 20.31 34.71
C LEU A 289 15.22 19.29 35.80
N LEU A 290 15.50 18.03 35.52
CA LEU A 290 15.42 16.99 36.52
C LEU A 290 16.49 17.26 37.58
N ALA A 291 16.06 17.32 38.86
CA ALA A 291 16.98 17.53 39.98
C ALA A 291 18.02 16.40 40.07
N GLU A 292 17.61 15.18 39.74
CA GLU A 292 18.48 14.01 39.65
C GLU A 292 18.25 13.23 38.34
N PRO A 293 19.29 12.61 37.76
CA PRO A 293 19.13 11.79 36.55
C PRO A 293 18.19 10.61 36.78
N ASN A 294 17.30 10.36 35.81
CA ASN A 294 16.40 9.24 35.84
C ASN A 294 17.16 7.93 35.56
N LYS A 295 17.22 7.05 36.56
CA LYS A 295 17.88 5.74 36.51
C LYS A 295 16.91 4.57 36.61
N SER A 296 15.62 4.79 36.39
CA SER A 296 14.59 3.76 36.55
C SER A 296 14.77 2.54 35.64
N ASN A 297 15.43 2.73 34.50
CA ASN A 297 15.73 1.66 33.54
C ASN A 297 17.09 0.97 33.79
N TRP A 298 17.80 1.28 34.88
CA TRP A 298 19.13 0.71 35.14
C TRP A 298 19.03 -0.74 35.61
N ALA A 299 19.81 -1.60 34.97
CA ALA A 299 19.96 -2.98 35.39
C ALA A 299 20.74 -3.06 36.72
N ASP A 300 20.33 -3.99 37.59
CA ASP A 300 21.07 -4.28 38.81
C ASP A 300 22.49 -4.78 38.47
N ASN A 301 23.49 -4.32 39.20
CA ASN A 301 24.87 -4.78 39.08
C ASN A 301 25.03 -6.29 39.23
N LYS A 302 24.13 -6.94 39.97
CA LYS A 302 24.10 -8.40 40.16
C LYS A 302 23.44 -9.14 39.00
N SER A 303 22.74 -8.44 38.11
CA SER A 303 21.95 -9.08 37.04
C SER A 303 22.82 -9.71 35.95
N THR A 304 24.09 -9.31 35.83
CA THR A 304 25.03 -9.90 34.86
C THR A 304 26.48 -9.79 35.32
N MET A 305 27.23 -10.87 35.12
CA MET A 305 28.69 -10.92 35.32
C MET A 305 29.48 -10.72 34.01
N VAL A 306 28.76 -10.50 32.91
CA VAL A 306 29.32 -10.31 31.57
C VAL A 306 28.77 -9.04 30.92
N CYS A 307 29.54 -8.45 30.01
CA CYS A 307 29.08 -7.36 29.17
C CYS A 307 27.88 -7.79 28.32
N MET A 308 26.78 -7.04 28.40
CA MET A 308 25.55 -7.35 27.67
C MET A 308 25.66 -7.20 26.15
N ALA A 309 26.76 -6.62 25.63
CA ALA A 309 27.02 -6.52 24.19
C ALA A 309 28.09 -7.50 23.69
N THR A 310 29.18 -7.69 24.44
CA THR A 310 30.34 -8.48 23.98
C THR A 310 30.43 -9.86 24.62
N GLY A 311 29.68 -10.14 25.68
CA GLY A 311 29.78 -11.36 26.47
C GLY A 311 31.06 -11.49 27.31
N LYS A 312 31.97 -10.50 27.26
CA LYS A 312 33.21 -10.52 28.06
C LYS A 312 32.89 -10.46 29.56
N LYS A 313 33.48 -11.35 30.35
CA LYS A 313 33.37 -11.33 31.82
C LYS A 313 33.96 -10.04 32.39
N PHE A 314 33.30 -9.50 33.41
CA PHE A 314 33.80 -8.36 34.17
C PHE A 314 34.83 -8.82 35.20
N GLY A 315 35.84 -7.98 35.45
CA GLY A 315 36.95 -8.27 36.34
C GLY A 315 37.88 -7.07 36.50
N LEU A 316 39.14 -7.31 36.85
CA LEU A 316 40.12 -6.24 37.12
C LEU A 316 40.40 -5.35 35.89
N PHE A 317 40.51 -5.95 34.70
CA PHE A 317 40.81 -5.25 33.45
C PHE A 317 39.56 -4.79 32.69
N ASN A 318 38.41 -5.40 32.96
CA ASN A 318 37.15 -5.13 32.27
C ASN A 318 36.11 -4.66 33.28
N ARG A 319 36.01 -3.34 33.46
CA ARG A 319 35.13 -2.72 34.46
C ARG A 319 33.68 -2.62 33.94
N ARG A 320 32.75 -2.67 34.89
CA ARG A 320 31.31 -2.51 34.66
C ARG A 320 30.98 -1.03 34.46
N HIS A 321 30.17 -0.73 33.44
CA HIS A 321 29.63 0.60 33.20
C HIS A 321 28.16 0.52 32.81
N HIS A 322 27.30 1.27 33.50
CA HIS A 322 25.93 1.50 33.03
C HIS A 322 25.95 2.47 31.85
N CYS A 323 25.25 2.12 30.77
CA CYS A 323 24.92 3.08 29.73
C CYS A 323 23.86 4.04 30.27
N ARG A 324 24.12 5.35 30.17
CA ARG A 324 23.21 6.38 30.71
C ARG A 324 21.89 6.47 29.95
N TYR A 325 21.84 5.94 28.71
CA TYR A 325 20.62 5.89 27.90
C TYR A 325 19.86 4.56 28.07
N THR A 326 20.52 3.41 27.86
CA THR A 326 19.85 2.10 27.86
C THR A 326 19.70 1.48 29.24
N GLY A 327 20.42 1.98 30.25
CA GLY A 327 20.46 1.43 31.61
C GLY A 327 21.16 0.06 31.74
N LYS A 328 21.59 -0.54 30.63
CA LYS A 328 22.28 -1.84 30.59
C LYS A 328 23.76 -1.73 30.96
N ILE A 329 24.37 -2.86 31.32
CA ILE A 329 25.76 -2.95 31.79
C ILE A 329 26.69 -3.40 30.65
N TYR A 330 27.71 -2.58 30.38
CA TYR A 330 28.65 -2.76 29.28
C TYR A 330 30.11 -2.64 29.73
N CYS A 331 31.02 -3.11 28.88
CA CYS A 331 32.46 -2.91 28.99
C CYS A 331 32.91 -1.60 28.33
N ASN A 332 34.11 -1.13 28.67
CA ASN A 332 34.71 0.07 28.07
C ASN A 332 34.87 -0.03 26.55
N ASP A 333 35.09 -1.23 26.01
CA ASP A 333 35.30 -1.45 24.56
C ASP A 333 34.12 -1.05 23.68
N VAL A 334 32.91 -0.95 24.25
CA VAL A 334 31.66 -0.61 23.53
C VAL A 334 30.99 0.65 24.06
N CYS A 335 31.68 1.38 24.93
CA CYS A 335 31.24 2.63 25.53
C CYS A 335 32.40 3.63 25.49
N LYS A 336 32.98 3.80 24.29
CA LYS A 336 34.17 4.64 24.08
C LYS A 336 33.79 6.11 23.99
N GLN A 337 32.62 6.42 23.45
CA GLN A 337 32.17 7.79 23.23
C GLN A 337 31.36 8.33 24.41
N LEU A 338 31.44 9.65 24.60
CA LEU A 338 30.69 10.38 25.62
C LEU A 338 29.64 11.24 24.94
N GLU A 339 28.41 11.16 25.43
CA GLU A 339 27.28 11.92 24.92
C GLU A 339 26.41 12.43 26.05
N VAL A 340 25.65 13.48 25.78
CA VAL A 340 24.64 14.02 26.71
C VAL A 340 23.31 13.31 26.50
N VAL A 341 22.55 13.09 27.57
CA VAL A 341 21.24 12.42 27.52
C VAL A 341 20.21 13.27 28.29
N PRO A 342 19.81 14.43 27.73
CA PRO A 342 18.97 15.41 28.43
C PRO A 342 17.61 14.85 28.84
N ASP A 343 17.00 13.98 28.02
CA ASP A 343 15.70 13.35 28.31
C ASP A 343 15.71 12.48 29.59
N LEU A 344 16.90 12.08 30.08
CA LEU A 344 17.09 11.31 31.32
C LEU A 344 17.84 12.10 32.41
N GLY A 345 18.04 13.41 32.23
CA GLY A 345 18.70 14.25 33.22
C GLY A 345 20.23 14.16 33.24
N PHE A 346 20.87 13.55 32.24
CA PHE A 346 22.34 13.54 32.12
C PHE A 346 22.80 14.72 31.25
N TYR A 347 23.04 15.87 31.89
CA TYR A 347 23.38 17.12 31.20
C TYR A 347 24.87 17.30 30.88
N THR A 348 25.73 16.43 31.38
CA THR A 348 27.18 16.42 31.09
C THR A 348 27.55 15.20 30.24
N PRO A 349 28.56 15.30 29.34
CA PRO A 349 28.99 14.18 28.52
C PRO A 349 29.26 12.92 29.36
N SER A 350 28.52 11.86 29.06
CA SER A 350 28.45 10.63 29.84
C SER A 350 28.57 9.40 28.95
N ARG A 351 29.10 8.30 29.50
CA ARG A 351 29.29 7.07 28.74
C ARG A 351 27.96 6.47 28.30
N VAL A 352 27.81 6.27 27.00
CA VAL A 352 26.69 5.57 26.39
C VAL A 352 27.20 4.37 25.59
N TYR A 353 26.29 3.45 25.29
CA TYR A 353 26.60 2.33 24.42
C TYR A 353 26.77 2.84 22.99
N ASP A 354 27.92 2.56 22.36
CA ASP A 354 28.28 3.19 21.09
C ASP A 354 27.21 2.95 19.99
N LYS A 355 26.51 1.80 20.01
CA LYS A 355 25.47 1.52 19.01
C LYS A 355 24.17 2.34 19.14
N VAL A 356 23.93 3.02 20.26
CA VAL A 356 22.75 3.91 20.40
C VAL A 356 23.05 5.35 20.02
N ILE A 357 24.30 5.66 19.70
CA ILE A 357 24.70 7.00 19.32
C ILE A 357 24.05 7.37 17.99
N GLY A 358 23.45 8.56 17.94
CA GLY A 358 22.63 9.03 16.83
C GLY A 358 21.15 8.64 16.91
N LEU A 359 20.75 7.75 17.82
CA LEU A 359 19.35 7.38 18.03
C LEU A 359 18.67 8.16 19.17
N MET A 360 19.44 8.83 20.01
CA MET A 360 18.96 9.54 21.21
C MET A 360 18.97 11.06 21.04
N SER A 361 18.04 11.77 21.69
CA SER A 361 18.07 13.24 21.73
C SER A 361 19.35 13.73 22.41
N THR A 362 20.04 14.70 21.81
CA THR A 362 21.25 15.31 22.38
C THR A 362 21.09 16.80 22.69
N GLU A 363 20.02 17.44 22.19
CA GLU A 363 19.72 18.85 22.42
C GLU A 363 18.55 19.01 23.40
N MET A 364 18.56 20.11 24.17
CA MET A 364 17.46 20.47 25.08
C MET A 364 16.23 20.96 24.29
N PRO A 365 15.00 20.81 24.85
CA PRO A 365 13.85 21.57 24.35
C PRO A 365 14.08 23.07 24.56
N GLU A 366 14.20 23.81 23.47
CA GLU A 366 14.36 25.27 23.45
C GLU A 366 13.65 25.85 22.22
N ASP A 367 13.36 27.15 22.23
CA ASP A 367 12.74 27.81 21.09
C ASP A 367 13.68 27.74 19.87
N GLN A 368 13.17 27.32 18.71
CA GLN A 368 14.00 27.07 17.52
C GLN A 368 13.72 28.12 16.45
N LEU A 369 14.75 28.84 15.99
CA LEU A 369 14.69 29.63 14.76
C LEU A 369 15.08 28.74 13.56
N LEU A 370 14.11 28.47 12.70
CA LEU A 370 14.24 27.56 11.57
C LEU A 370 14.00 28.29 10.24
N LEU A 371 14.68 27.81 9.20
CA LEU A 371 14.61 28.30 7.84
C LEU A 371 14.03 27.26 6.92
N SER A 372 12.95 27.61 6.23
CA SER A 372 12.45 26.81 5.11
C SER A 372 11.62 27.67 4.17
N GLU A 373 11.83 27.48 2.87
CA GLU A 373 10.92 28.03 1.85
C GLU A 373 9.48 27.50 2.00
N LYS A 374 9.32 26.33 2.64
CA LYS A 374 8.04 25.67 2.91
C LYS A 374 7.47 26.01 4.30
N LYS A 375 7.95 27.05 4.98
CA LYS A 375 7.52 27.40 6.36
C LYS A 375 6.01 27.45 6.57
N THR A 376 5.25 27.92 5.59
CA THR A 376 3.77 27.99 5.70
C THR A 376 3.12 26.62 5.60
N GLU A 377 3.70 25.70 4.83
CA GLU A 377 3.24 24.32 4.78
C GLU A 377 3.58 23.60 6.08
N ILE A 378 4.80 23.79 6.60
CA ILE A 378 5.23 23.26 7.90
C ILE A 378 4.27 23.75 9.00
N ALA A 379 4.03 25.05 9.09
CA ALA A 379 3.18 25.65 10.12
C ALA A 379 1.75 25.09 10.09
N VAL A 380 1.12 25.07 8.92
CA VAL A 380 -0.26 24.55 8.77
C VAL A 380 -0.31 23.04 9.03
N THR A 381 0.70 22.29 8.61
CA THR A 381 0.79 20.84 8.87
C THR A 381 0.95 20.55 10.36
N LEU A 382 1.78 21.32 11.07
CA LEU A 382 1.95 21.18 12.52
C LEU A 382 0.65 21.49 13.27
N VAL A 383 -0.02 22.59 12.94
CA VAL A 383 -1.29 22.95 13.59
C VAL A 383 -2.37 21.91 13.34
N ASP A 384 -2.47 21.38 12.12
CA ASP A 384 -3.43 20.32 11.82
C ASP A 384 -3.11 19.01 12.57
N ALA A 385 -1.83 18.61 12.59
CA ALA A 385 -1.38 17.43 13.32
C ALA A 385 -1.64 17.58 14.83
N ILE A 386 -1.34 18.74 15.43
CA ILE A 386 -1.59 18.99 16.85
C ILE A 386 -3.10 18.99 17.17
N ARG A 387 -3.93 19.59 16.30
CA ARG A 387 -5.39 19.58 16.46
C ARG A 387 -5.97 18.16 16.48
N SER A 388 -5.32 17.20 15.80
CA SER A 388 -5.73 15.80 15.83
C SER A 388 -5.39 15.08 17.15
N LEU A 389 -4.45 15.62 17.94
CA LEU A 389 -3.97 15.05 19.20
C LEU A 389 -4.56 15.73 20.45
N SER A 390 -4.82 17.03 20.38
CA SER A 390 -5.21 17.87 21.51
C SER A 390 -6.39 18.76 21.13
N SER A 391 -7.29 18.99 22.09
CA SER A 391 -8.33 20.02 21.95
C SER A 391 -7.78 21.44 22.02
N VAL A 392 -6.56 21.60 22.56
CA VAL A 392 -5.90 22.90 22.66
C VAL A 392 -5.36 23.29 21.28
N ALA A 393 -5.84 24.41 20.75
CA ALA A 393 -5.36 24.93 19.49
C ALA A 393 -3.99 25.61 19.66
N THR A 394 -2.98 25.15 18.92
CA THR A 394 -1.70 25.86 18.80
C THR A 394 -1.85 27.04 17.84
N PRO A 395 -1.62 28.28 18.27
CA PRO A 395 -1.76 29.46 17.43
C PRO A 395 -0.58 29.63 16.48
N ILE A 396 -0.86 30.25 15.31
CA ILE A 396 0.16 30.80 14.41
C ILE A 396 0.16 32.32 14.60
N ASN A 397 1.21 32.85 15.21
CA ASN A 397 1.35 34.27 15.52
C ASN A 397 2.28 34.96 14.51
N PHE A 398 2.00 36.25 14.28
CA PHE A 398 2.77 37.09 13.37
C PHE A 398 3.40 38.22 14.16
N SER A 399 4.73 38.28 14.19
CA SER A 399 5.48 39.34 14.84
C SER A 399 6.80 39.60 14.12
N ASP A 400 7.09 40.87 13.88
CA ASP A 400 8.37 41.30 13.31
C ASP A 400 9.43 41.51 14.39
N SER A 401 9.06 41.42 15.68
CA SER A 401 9.99 41.38 16.81
C SER A 401 9.76 40.11 17.63
N ILE A 402 10.73 39.20 17.65
CA ILE A 402 10.60 37.90 18.30
C ILE A 402 11.73 37.74 19.31
N ARG A 403 11.38 37.37 20.55
CA ARG A 403 12.35 37.02 21.58
C ARG A 403 12.39 35.51 21.76
N LEU A 404 13.57 34.91 21.61
CA LEU A 404 13.78 33.48 21.86
C LEU A 404 14.05 33.23 23.34
N ARG A 405 13.43 32.18 23.90
CA ARG A 405 13.77 31.68 25.24
C ARG A 405 14.91 30.67 25.15
N ARG A 406 15.88 30.82 26.06
CA ARG A 406 17.00 29.89 26.21
C ARG A 406 16.54 28.60 26.88
N ALA A 407 17.18 27.45 26.59
CA ALA A 407 16.98 26.25 27.39
C ALA A 407 17.33 26.47 28.87
N ALA A 408 16.72 25.68 29.75
CA ALA A 408 17.00 25.72 31.19
C ALA A 408 18.48 25.38 31.53
N SER A 409 19.16 24.55 30.72
CA SER A 409 20.59 24.26 30.87
C SER A 409 21.43 25.11 29.91
N VAL A 410 22.13 26.11 30.46
CA VAL A 410 22.96 27.08 29.72
C VAL A 410 24.06 26.40 28.89
N GLY A 411 24.69 25.34 29.43
CA GLY A 411 25.79 24.64 28.77
C GLY A 411 25.37 23.75 27.60
N LEU A 412 24.10 23.36 27.54
CA LEU A 412 23.55 22.55 26.43
C LEU A 412 22.68 23.34 25.46
N SER A 413 22.29 24.56 25.85
CA SER A 413 21.53 25.45 24.99
C SER A 413 22.39 25.92 23.83
N LYS A 414 21.95 25.67 22.61
CA LYS A 414 22.60 26.16 21.39
C LYS A 414 21.98 27.48 20.91
N THR A 415 20.93 27.95 21.59
CA THR A 415 20.19 29.16 21.26
C THR A 415 20.23 30.14 22.43
N PRO A 416 21.11 31.17 22.44
CA PRO A 416 21.06 32.24 23.42
C PRO A 416 19.71 32.99 23.38
N PRO A 417 19.34 33.67 24.49
CA PRO A 417 18.17 34.52 24.52
C PRO A 417 18.41 35.72 23.59
N GLN A 418 17.90 35.61 22.37
CA GLN A 418 18.15 36.57 21.30
C GLN A 418 16.86 37.31 20.95
N GLN A 419 16.98 38.62 20.75
CA GLN A 419 15.93 39.42 20.12
C GLN A 419 16.16 39.44 18.62
N ILE A 420 15.15 39.03 17.86
CA ILE A 420 15.17 38.99 16.40
C ILE A 420 14.21 40.06 15.91
N GLN A 421 14.74 40.99 15.13
CA GLN A 421 13.97 42.05 14.50
C GLN A 421 13.98 41.86 12.98
N PHE A 422 12.81 41.74 12.39
CA PHE A 422 12.63 41.75 10.94
C PHE A 422 12.45 43.19 10.47
N VAL A 423 13.22 43.58 9.46
CA VAL A 423 13.22 44.93 8.90
C VAL A 423 13.07 44.83 7.39
N SER A 424 12.14 45.59 6.81
CA SER A 424 12.00 45.64 5.36
C SER A 424 13.17 46.41 4.76
N SER A 425 13.83 45.81 3.76
CA SER A 425 15.00 46.37 3.08
C SER A 425 14.92 46.08 1.57
N GLY A 426 15.83 46.67 0.80
CA GLY A 426 15.94 46.38 -0.64
C GLY A 426 16.55 45.00 -0.95
N HIS A 427 17.31 44.42 0.00
CA HIS A 427 17.99 43.14 -0.17
C HIS A 427 18.03 42.35 1.14
N ASP A 428 18.13 41.03 1.02
CA ASP A 428 18.23 40.14 2.17
C ASP A 428 19.63 40.26 2.81
N ARG A 429 19.68 40.59 4.10
CA ARG A 429 20.94 40.67 4.87
C ARG A 429 20.69 40.39 6.34
N ILE A 430 21.63 39.75 7.01
CA ILE A 430 21.60 39.59 8.47
C ILE A 430 22.65 40.51 9.09
N THR A 431 22.26 41.32 10.05
CA THR A 431 23.15 42.22 10.80
C THR A 431 22.89 42.09 12.29
N GLY A 432 23.76 42.68 13.12
CA GLY A 432 23.63 42.69 14.57
C GLY A 432 24.69 41.85 15.26
N ASP A 433 24.37 41.37 16.46
CA ASP A 433 25.28 40.63 17.32
C ASP A 433 24.63 39.32 17.83
N SER A 434 25.29 38.65 18.77
CA SER A 434 24.81 37.37 19.33
C SER A 434 23.53 37.49 20.17
N ASN A 435 23.15 38.69 20.62
CA ASN A 435 21.97 38.93 21.47
C ASN A 435 20.83 39.67 20.73
N SER A 436 21.15 40.44 19.70
CA SER A 436 20.22 41.23 18.91
C SER A 436 20.52 41.07 17.43
N VAL A 437 19.67 40.31 16.74
CA VAL A 437 19.79 40.05 15.30
C VAL A 437 18.74 40.84 14.54
N GLN A 438 19.19 41.53 13.50
CA GLN A 438 18.32 42.17 12.53
C GLN A 438 18.36 41.39 11.22
N ILE A 439 17.19 40.93 10.79
CA ILE A 439 17.00 40.26 9.51
C ILE A 439 16.36 41.28 8.56
N HIS A 440 17.17 41.80 7.65
CA HIS A 440 16.73 42.63 6.54
C HIS A 440 16.11 41.73 5.48
N VAL A 441 14.86 42.01 5.11
CA VAL A 441 14.08 41.20 4.17
C VAL A 441 13.74 42.04 2.96
N GLY A 442 14.08 41.52 1.79
CA GLY A 442 13.72 42.09 0.49
C GLY A 442 12.22 42.22 0.27
N PRO A 443 11.80 43.00 -0.73
CA PRO A 443 10.39 43.20 -1.02
C PRO A 443 9.72 41.87 -1.43
N GLY A 444 8.55 41.62 -0.87
CA GLY A 444 7.70 40.50 -1.26
C GLY A 444 7.17 40.61 -2.68
N VAL A 445 6.52 39.53 -3.13
CA VAL A 445 5.91 39.54 -4.46
C VAL A 445 4.69 40.45 -4.49
N PRO A 446 4.60 41.43 -5.43
CA PRO A 446 3.46 42.31 -5.54
C PRO A 446 2.14 41.57 -5.82
N ASP A 447 1.05 42.05 -5.26
CA ASP A 447 -0.28 41.45 -5.44
C ASP A 447 -0.73 41.42 -6.91
N GLU A 448 -0.36 42.44 -7.69
CA GLU A 448 -0.68 42.49 -9.11
C GLU A 448 -0.02 41.32 -9.88
N TYR A 449 1.23 41.00 -9.54
CA TYR A 449 1.93 39.84 -10.09
C TYR A 449 1.19 38.54 -9.73
N ILE A 450 0.76 38.39 -8.48
CA ILE A 450 0.00 37.22 -8.02
C ILE A 450 -1.33 37.10 -8.78
N ARG A 451 -2.07 38.19 -8.96
CA ARG A 451 -3.34 38.22 -9.72
C ARG A 451 -3.13 37.84 -11.20
N LYS A 452 -2.12 38.43 -11.86
CA LYS A 452 -1.76 38.09 -13.25
C LYS A 452 -1.35 36.63 -13.39
N ARG A 453 -0.54 36.12 -12.46
CA ARG A 453 -0.13 34.70 -12.43
C ARG A 453 -1.33 33.78 -12.19
N ARG A 454 -2.27 34.13 -11.29
CA ARG A 454 -3.55 33.41 -11.06
C ARG A 454 -4.36 33.27 -12.34
N LYS A 455 -4.50 34.34 -13.10
CA LYS A 455 -5.22 34.32 -14.38
C LYS A 455 -4.54 33.38 -15.39
N ARG A 456 -3.21 33.43 -15.50
CA ARG A 456 -2.43 32.56 -16.41
C ARG A 456 -2.53 31.08 -16.02
N GLU A 457 -2.40 30.74 -14.74
CA GLU A 457 -2.54 29.35 -14.27
C GLU A 457 -3.96 28.81 -14.43
N LYS A 458 -5.00 29.63 -14.17
CA LYS A 458 -6.40 29.23 -14.42
C LYS A 458 -6.63 28.93 -15.90
N ALA A 459 -6.09 29.76 -16.80
CA ALA A 459 -6.16 29.53 -18.23
C ALA A 459 -5.40 28.26 -18.65
N ARG A 460 -4.19 28.04 -18.12
CA ARG A 460 -3.38 26.84 -18.36
C ARG A 460 -4.11 25.56 -17.91
N ARG A 461 -4.71 25.59 -16.72
CA ARG A 461 -5.48 24.46 -16.17
C ARG A 461 -6.72 24.17 -17.01
N LYS A 462 -7.48 25.19 -17.42
CA LYS A 462 -8.65 25.03 -18.30
C LYS A 462 -8.26 24.43 -19.66
N LYS A 463 -7.11 24.85 -20.23
CA LYS A 463 -6.58 24.28 -21.47
C LYS A 463 -6.21 22.79 -21.29
N LEU A 464 -5.52 22.44 -20.21
CA LEU A 464 -5.14 21.06 -19.91
C LEU A 464 -6.35 20.15 -19.65
N GLU A 465 -7.37 20.67 -18.97
CA GLU A 465 -8.63 19.96 -18.70
C GLU A 465 -9.37 19.67 -20.01
N ARG A 466 -9.51 20.68 -20.89
CA ARG A 466 -10.04 20.50 -22.23
C ARG A 466 -9.27 19.46 -23.04
N GLN A 467 -7.93 19.50 -23.02
CA GLN A 467 -7.10 18.49 -23.71
C GLN A 467 -7.33 17.08 -23.16
N ARG A 468 -7.51 16.93 -21.84
CA ARG A 468 -7.83 15.64 -21.22
C ARG A 468 -9.22 15.15 -21.58
N GLU A 469 -10.20 16.04 -21.66
CA GLU A 469 -11.56 15.72 -22.10
C GLU A 469 -11.56 15.26 -23.56
N GLU A 470 -10.84 15.97 -24.44
CA GLU A 470 -10.64 15.60 -25.85
C GLU A 470 -9.95 14.22 -25.96
N GLU A 471 -8.89 13.97 -25.18
CA GLU A 471 -8.19 12.67 -25.14
C GLU A 471 -9.09 11.53 -24.63
N LEU A 472 -9.88 11.78 -23.59
CA LEU A 472 -10.84 10.81 -23.04
C LEU A 472 -11.97 10.51 -24.03
N ALA A 473 -12.50 11.52 -24.71
CA ALA A 473 -13.49 11.36 -25.76
C ALA A 473 -12.94 10.51 -26.92
N LEU A 474 -11.71 10.78 -27.38
CA LEU A 474 -11.05 9.98 -28.40
C LEU A 474 -10.84 8.54 -27.96
N ARG A 475 -10.44 8.31 -26.70
CA ARG A 475 -10.30 6.95 -26.14
C ARG A 475 -11.64 6.23 -26.05
N ALA A 476 -12.71 6.92 -25.65
CA ALA A 476 -14.06 6.37 -25.60
C ALA A 476 -14.54 5.99 -27.00
N GLN A 477 -14.35 6.86 -27.99
CA GLN A 477 -14.68 6.59 -29.39
C GLN A 477 -13.91 5.37 -29.93
N ARG A 478 -12.60 5.25 -29.66
CA ARG A 478 -11.80 4.06 -30.02
C ARG A 478 -12.29 2.79 -29.32
N GLN A 479 -12.70 2.88 -28.05
CA GLN A 479 -13.26 1.72 -27.34
C GLN A 479 -14.61 1.30 -27.91
N GLU A 480 -15.45 2.26 -28.25
CA GLU A 480 -16.75 2.01 -28.88
C GLU A 480 -16.57 1.38 -30.27
N GLN A 481 -15.66 1.93 -31.09
CA GLN A 481 -15.34 1.36 -32.40
C GLN A 481 -14.85 -0.09 -32.27
N ARG A 482 -13.91 -0.37 -31.37
CA ARG A 482 -13.46 -1.75 -31.10
C ARG A 482 -14.58 -2.63 -30.56
N GLY A 483 -15.53 -2.06 -29.81
CA GLY A 483 -16.73 -2.74 -29.35
C GLY A 483 -17.61 -3.16 -30.53
N ARG A 484 -17.90 -2.21 -31.44
CA ARG A 484 -18.67 -2.45 -32.66
C ARG A 484 -17.98 -3.47 -33.57
N GLU A 485 -16.66 -3.39 -33.75
CA GLU A 485 -15.87 -4.35 -34.53
C GLU A 485 -15.98 -5.77 -33.95
N ARG A 486 -15.83 -5.93 -32.63
CA ARG A 486 -16.00 -7.22 -31.94
C ARG A 486 -17.42 -7.76 -32.06
N GLU A 487 -18.43 -6.88 -31.99
CA GLU A 487 -19.82 -7.27 -32.17
C GLU A 487 -20.12 -7.70 -33.60
N ALA A 488 -19.62 -6.96 -34.59
CA ALA A 488 -19.72 -7.31 -36.00
C ALA A 488 -19.01 -8.64 -36.31
N GLU A 489 -17.82 -8.85 -35.77
CA GLU A 489 -17.09 -10.12 -35.89
C GLU A 489 -17.89 -11.28 -35.24
N ARG A 490 -18.46 -11.05 -34.05
CA ARG A 490 -19.32 -12.03 -33.39
C ARG A 490 -20.56 -12.36 -34.24
N LEU A 491 -21.21 -11.35 -34.83
CA LEU A 491 -22.35 -11.53 -35.72
C LEU A 491 -21.96 -12.30 -36.99
N ARG A 492 -20.81 -11.99 -37.61
CA ARG A 492 -20.26 -12.76 -38.75
C ARG A 492 -20.04 -14.23 -38.40
N ARG A 493 -19.36 -14.52 -37.28
CA ARG A 493 -19.15 -15.91 -36.81
C ARG A 493 -20.46 -16.65 -36.53
N VAL A 494 -21.49 -15.95 -36.05
CA VAL A 494 -22.83 -16.54 -35.85
C VAL A 494 -23.51 -16.82 -37.18
N ALA A 495 -23.43 -15.91 -38.15
CA ALA A 495 -24.02 -16.06 -39.49
C ALA A 495 -23.35 -17.21 -40.26
N GLU A 496 -22.02 -17.30 -40.21
CA GLU A 496 -21.25 -18.38 -40.83
C GLU A 496 -21.61 -19.75 -40.24
N LYS A 497 -21.72 -19.86 -38.90
CA LYS A 497 -22.19 -21.08 -38.26
C LYS A 497 -23.63 -21.44 -38.64
N LYS A 498 -24.53 -20.46 -38.80
CA LYS A 498 -25.89 -20.70 -39.27
C LYS A 498 -25.90 -21.18 -40.72
N ALA A 499 -25.15 -20.55 -41.61
CA ALA A 499 -25.03 -20.92 -43.01
C ALA A 499 -24.47 -22.34 -43.18
N LYS A 500 -23.40 -22.69 -42.45
CA LYS A 500 -22.83 -24.05 -42.44
C LYS A 500 -23.85 -25.09 -41.96
N LYS A 501 -24.60 -24.77 -40.91
CA LYS A 501 -25.65 -25.66 -40.40
C LYS A 501 -26.81 -25.82 -41.40
N GLN A 502 -27.11 -24.78 -42.17
CA GLN A 502 -28.15 -24.81 -43.19
C GLN A 502 -27.71 -25.61 -44.42
N SER A 503 -26.48 -25.43 -44.91
CA SER A 503 -25.93 -26.23 -46.01
C SER A 503 -25.80 -27.71 -45.62
N GLU A 504 -25.38 -28.03 -44.39
CA GLU A 504 -25.40 -29.41 -43.87
C GLU A 504 -26.82 -30.00 -43.86
N LYS A 505 -27.83 -29.19 -43.50
CA LYS A 505 -29.24 -29.62 -43.49
C LYS A 505 -29.77 -29.85 -44.91
N GLU A 506 -29.43 -28.98 -45.86
CA GLU A 506 -29.79 -29.10 -47.28
C GLU A 506 -29.09 -30.29 -47.93
N ALA A 507 -27.79 -30.48 -47.71
CA ALA A 507 -27.03 -31.65 -48.15
C ALA A 507 -27.62 -32.95 -47.59
N ARG A 508 -28.01 -32.96 -46.31
CA ARG A 508 -28.70 -34.12 -45.71
C ARG A 508 -30.06 -34.37 -46.34
N LYS A 509 -30.82 -33.33 -46.68
CA LYS A 509 -32.12 -33.43 -47.36
C LYS A 509 -31.95 -33.96 -48.79
N HIS A 510 -30.93 -33.49 -49.51
CA HIS A 510 -30.58 -33.95 -50.86
C HIS A 510 -30.10 -35.40 -50.88
N ALA A 511 -29.33 -35.82 -49.88
CA ALA A 511 -28.93 -37.22 -49.71
C ALA A 511 -30.13 -38.14 -49.41
N LEU A 512 -31.13 -37.64 -48.66
CA LEU A 512 -32.37 -38.36 -48.38
C LEU A 512 -33.29 -38.49 -49.62
N THR A 513 -33.38 -37.45 -50.46
CA THR A 513 -34.14 -37.51 -51.73
C THR A 513 -33.44 -38.39 -52.76
N SER A 514 -32.11 -38.29 -52.89
CA SER A 514 -31.31 -39.17 -53.76
C SER A 514 -31.46 -40.65 -53.36
N LYS A 515 -31.42 -40.97 -52.06
CA LYS A 515 -31.69 -42.34 -51.57
C LYS A 515 -33.12 -42.81 -51.85
N LYS A 516 -34.11 -41.92 -51.80
CA LYS A 516 -35.50 -42.27 -52.17
C LYS A 516 -35.66 -42.52 -53.67
N SER A 517 -35.04 -41.71 -54.54
CA SER A 517 -35.01 -41.96 -56.00
C SER A 517 -34.27 -43.25 -56.34
N ALA A 518 -33.11 -43.50 -55.74
CA ALA A 518 -32.36 -44.74 -55.96
C ALA A 518 -33.15 -45.98 -55.51
N LYS A 519 -33.91 -45.88 -54.40
CA LYS A 519 -34.80 -46.95 -53.94
C LYS A 519 -35.97 -47.17 -54.90
N ALA A 520 -36.61 -46.11 -55.41
CA ALA A 520 -37.68 -46.20 -56.40
C ALA A 520 -37.21 -46.78 -57.75
N SER A 521 -36.01 -46.40 -58.22
CA SER A 521 -35.41 -46.99 -59.44
C SER A 521 -35.05 -48.46 -59.26
N MET A 522 -34.53 -48.88 -58.10
CA MET A 522 -34.28 -50.30 -57.81
C MET A 522 -35.58 -51.11 -57.69
N GLU A 523 -36.66 -50.52 -57.17
CA GLU A 523 -37.97 -51.16 -57.05
C GLU A 523 -38.66 -51.31 -58.42
N SER A 524 -38.46 -50.34 -59.32
CA SER A 524 -38.88 -50.44 -60.72
C SER A 524 -38.04 -51.43 -61.53
N ALA A 525 -36.74 -51.55 -61.27
CA ALA A 525 -35.86 -52.54 -61.90
C ALA A 525 -36.15 -53.98 -61.42
N ARG A 526 -36.53 -54.16 -60.15
CA ARG A 526 -37.00 -55.46 -59.62
C ARG A 526 -38.31 -55.90 -60.28
N LYS A 527 -39.24 -55.00 -60.53
CA LYS A 527 -40.49 -55.32 -61.26
C LYS A 527 -40.29 -55.65 -62.73
N PHE A 528 -39.17 -55.26 -63.34
CA PHE A 528 -38.84 -55.62 -64.73
C PHE A 528 -38.06 -56.94 -64.83
N GLY A 529 -37.36 -57.35 -63.76
CA GLY A 529 -36.56 -58.58 -63.71
C GLY A 529 -37.32 -59.86 -63.36
N GLU A 530 -38.57 -59.78 -62.93
CA GLU A 530 -39.37 -60.97 -62.54
C GLU A 530 -40.19 -61.58 -63.71
N THR A 531 -40.11 -61.03 -64.92
CA THR A 531 -40.86 -61.54 -66.09
C THR A 531 -40.04 -62.36 -67.10
N VAL A 532 -38.73 -62.50 -66.93
CA VAL A 532 -37.88 -63.19 -67.94
C VAL A 532 -36.81 -64.05 -67.29
N GLN A 533 -37.17 -65.31 -66.98
CA GLN A 533 -36.42 -66.58 -67.22
C GLN A 533 -36.57 -67.62 -66.11
N SER A 534 -37.24 -68.73 -66.47
CA SER A 534 -37.06 -70.07 -65.89
C SER A 534 -36.86 -71.08 -67.02
N SER A 535 -35.62 -71.54 -67.23
CA SER A 535 -35.21 -72.84 -67.80
C SER A 535 -33.69 -72.77 -68.08
N SER A 536 -32.83 -73.32 -67.19
CA SER A 536 -32.13 -74.63 -67.34
C SER A 536 -31.23 -74.69 -68.60
N THR A 537 -29.95 -75.05 -68.61
CA THR A 537 -29.16 -76.01 -67.79
C THR A 537 -27.69 -75.98 -68.27
N ASN A 538 -26.75 -76.32 -67.37
CA ASN A 538 -25.43 -76.97 -67.53
C ASN A 538 -24.40 -76.55 -68.60
N GLY A 539 -23.15 -76.36 -68.13
CA GLY A 539 -21.96 -76.94 -68.78
C GLY A 539 -20.71 -76.06 -68.94
N GLY A 540 -19.77 -76.13 -67.98
CA GLY A 540 -18.35 -76.43 -68.23
C GLY A 540 -17.34 -75.38 -68.77
N ILE A 541 -16.24 -75.23 -68.00
CA ILE A 541 -14.84 -74.84 -68.38
C ILE A 541 -14.64 -73.33 -68.68
N GLY A 542 -13.68 -72.57 -68.16
CA GLY A 542 -12.51 -72.77 -67.30
C GLY A 542 -11.59 -71.53 -67.49
N GLY A 543 -10.87 -71.10 -66.44
CA GLY A 543 -9.64 -70.30 -66.61
C GLY A 543 -9.60 -68.86 -66.09
N ALA A 544 -8.82 -68.68 -65.03
CA ALA A 544 -7.91 -67.57 -64.74
C ALA A 544 -8.46 -66.13 -64.59
N ASN A 545 -8.54 -65.65 -63.34
CA ASN A 545 -8.06 -64.30 -62.93
C ASN A 545 -8.17 -64.11 -61.40
N SER A 546 -7.50 -64.98 -60.63
CA SER A 546 -7.44 -64.93 -59.17
C SER A 546 -6.15 -64.33 -58.60
N GLU A 547 -5.41 -63.51 -59.36
CA GLU A 547 -4.16 -62.89 -58.86
C GLU A 547 -4.22 -61.38 -58.65
N LEU A 548 -5.26 -60.68 -59.13
CA LEU A 548 -5.39 -59.23 -58.91
C LEU A 548 -6.11 -58.86 -57.58
N ALA A 549 -6.83 -59.80 -56.97
CA ALA A 549 -7.61 -59.57 -55.75
C ALA A 549 -6.78 -59.69 -54.46
N ALA A 550 -5.58 -60.27 -54.51
CA ALA A 550 -4.74 -60.49 -53.32
C ALA A 550 -3.77 -59.33 -53.00
N ILE A 551 -3.56 -58.39 -53.94
CA ILE A 551 -2.60 -57.28 -53.78
C ILE A 551 -3.25 -56.03 -53.16
N LEU A 552 -4.58 -55.86 -53.28
CA LEU A 552 -5.29 -54.69 -52.74
C LEU A 552 -5.75 -54.82 -51.27
N ALA A 553 -5.51 -55.97 -50.63
CA ALA A 553 -5.90 -56.21 -49.23
C ALA A 553 -4.82 -55.88 -48.18
N ARG A 554 -3.63 -55.39 -48.57
CA ARG A 554 -2.52 -55.06 -47.63
C ARG A 554 -2.25 -53.56 -47.44
N ARG A 555 -3.25 -52.69 -47.56
CA ARG A 555 -3.07 -51.25 -47.31
C ARG A 555 -4.21 -50.58 -46.50
N ARG A 556 -4.68 -51.28 -45.47
CA ARG A 556 -5.47 -50.68 -44.37
C ARG A 556 -4.90 -51.17 -43.03
N GLY A 557 -4.08 -50.32 -42.44
CA GLY A 557 -3.43 -50.54 -41.15
C GLY A 557 -2.59 -49.32 -40.76
N ALA A 558 -3.28 -48.23 -40.41
CA ALA A 558 -2.83 -47.14 -39.54
C ALA A 558 -4.05 -46.29 -39.19
#